data_AF-A0A6G8FLI2-F1
#
_entry.id   AF-A0A6G8FLI2-F1
#
_cell.length_a   1.000
_cell.length_b   1.000
_cell.length_c   1.000
_cell.angle_alpha   90.00
_cell.angle_beta   90.00
_cell.angle_gamma   90.00
#
_symmetry.space_group_name_H-M   'P 1'
#
loop_
_entity.id
_entity.type
_entity.pdbx_description
1 polymer ?
#
loop_
_entity_poly.entity_id
_entity_poly.type
_entity_poly.pdbx_seq_one_letter_code
_entity_poly.pdbx_strand_id
1 'polypeptide(L)'
;MLKTLTAWIVGLMLAALYVYAAVAAVGNLIGMIGYAERLGLGLSVSGWAWLIAGIALPILILACALWTARRRAAWARILFLAVGVAVVSVVQIDVMYAIPTYTYFGS
;
A
#
# COMPACT_ATOMS: atom_id res chain seq x y z
N MET A 1 -0.91 29.60 -14.20
CA MET A 1 0.02 28.53 -14.63
C MET A 1 0.79 27.90 -13.46
N LEU A 2 1.50 28.70 -12.63
CA LEU A 2 2.29 28.18 -11.49
C LEU A 2 1.48 27.31 -10.51
N LYS A 3 0.29 27.74 -10.09
CA LYS A 3 -0.59 26.99 -9.16
C LYS A 3 -1.04 25.62 -9.69
N THR A 4 -1.18 25.50 -11.00
CA THR A 4 -1.60 24.25 -11.66
C THR A 4 -0.40 23.32 -11.76
N LEU A 5 0.77 23.85 -12.15
CA LEU A 5 2.02 23.09 -12.23
C LEU A 5 2.39 22.48 -10.86
N THR A 6 2.34 23.28 -9.78
CA THR A 6 2.63 22.79 -8.43
C THR A 6 1.64 21.71 -7.99
N ALA A 7 0.35 21.87 -8.29
CA ALA A 7 -0.65 20.86 -8.00
C ALA A 7 -0.37 19.52 -8.73
N TRP A 8 0.06 19.57 -9.98
CA TRP A 8 0.45 18.37 -10.74
C TRP A 8 1.68 17.68 -10.15
N ILE A 9 2.71 18.44 -9.78
CA ILE A 9 3.93 17.90 -9.18
C ILE A 9 3.60 17.20 -7.87
N VAL A 10 2.84 17.85 -6.98
CA VAL A 10 2.44 17.26 -5.69
C VAL A 10 1.57 16.02 -5.91
N GLY A 11 0.61 16.08 -6.83
CA GLY A 11 -0.22 14.93 -7.17
C GLY A 11 0.59 13.75 -7.70
N LEU A 12 1.59 14.01 -8.55
CA LEU A 12 2.49 12.99 -9.07
C LEU A 12 3.37 12.37 -7.97
N MET A 13 3.92 13.20 -7.06
CA MET A 13 4.69 12.70 -5.92
C MET A 13 3.84 11.81 -5.02
N LEU A 14 2.59 12.19 -4.73
CA LEU A 14 1.67 11.37 -3.94
C LEU A 14 1.32 10.06 -4.66
N ALA A 15 1.05 10.10 -5.97
CA ALA A 15 0.81 8.89 -6.76
C ALA A 15 2.03 7.96 -6.76
N ALA A 16 3.25 8.51 -6.83
CA ALA A 16 4.48 7.74 -6.73
C ALA A 16 4.62 7.03 -5.37
N LEU A 17 4.14 7.61 -4.27
CA LEU A 17 4.11 6.95 -2.96
C LEU A 17 3.19 5.71 -2.94
N TYR A 18 2.05 5.74 -3.64
CA TYR A 18 1.22 4.54 -3.79
C TYR A 18 1.92 3.44 -4.59
N VAL A 19 2.61 3.81 -5.66
CA VAL A 19 3.39 2.86 -6.47
C VAL A 19 4.51 2.26 -5.61
N TYR A 20 5.23 3.10 -4.87
CA TYR A 20 6.26 2.65 -3.93
C TYR A 20 5.68 1.67 -2.90
N ALA A 21 4.54 2.00 -2.29
CA ALA A 21 3.89 1.14 -1.31
C ALA A 21 3.49 -0.23 -1.90
N ALA A 22 2.99 -0.27 -3.13
CA ALA A 22 2.65 -1.52 -3.82
C ALA A 22 3.91 -2.34 -4.15
N VAL A 23 4.97 -1.71 -4.65
CA VAL A 23 6.25 -2.37 -4.93
C VAL A 23 6.88 -2.92 -3.65
N ALA A 24 6.86 -2.16 -2.56
CA ALA A 24 7.34 -2.62 -1.27
C ALA A 24 6.55 -3.83 -0.75
N ALA A 25 5.22 -3.82 -0.89
CA ALA A 25 4.39 -4.96 -0.52
C ALA A 25 4.69 -6.22 -1.34
N VAL A 26 4.98 -6.08 -2.65
CA VAL A 26 5.46 -7.19 -3.49
C VAL A 26 6.82 -7.68 -3.01
N GLY A 27 7.74 -6.78 -2.68
CA GLY A 27 9.04 -7.12 -2.09
C GLY A 27 8.90 -7.91 -0.78
N ASN A 28 7.96 -7.52 0.08
CA ASN A 28 7.65 -8.24 1.32
C ASN A 28 7.14 -9.66 1.05
N LEU A 29 6.25 -9.85 0.06
CA LEU A 29 5.76 -11.17 -0.34
C LEU A 29 6.91 -12.07 -0.82
N ILE A 30 7.73 -11.58 -1.75
CA ILE A 30 8.88 -12.34 -2.29
C ILE A 30 9.87 -12.68 -1.16
N GLY A 31 10.15 -11.72 -0.28
CA GLY A 31 11.00 -11.92 0.88
C GLY A 31 10.47 -13.01 1.80
N MET A 32 9.18 -12.95 2.16
CA MET A 32 8.54 -13.93 3.05
C MET A 32 8.51 -15.34 2.46
N ILE A 33 8.27 -15.49 1.14
CA ILE A 33 8.37 -16.79 0.46
C ILE A 33 9.79 -17.35 0.61
N GLY A 34 10.82 -16.54 0.32
CA GLY A 34 12.21 -16.97 0.46
C GLY A 34 12.61 -17.29 1.90
N TYR A 35 12.04 -16.62 2.90
CA TYR A 35 12.23 -16.98 4.31
C TYR A 35 11.56 -18.30 4.67
N ALA A 36 10.33 -18.54 4.20
CA ALA A 36 9.60 -19.78 4.44
C ALA A 36 10.34 -21.00 3.86
N GLU A 37 10.82 -20.90 2.62
CA GLU A 37 11.61 -21.94 1.95
C GLU A 37 12.89 -22.30 2.73
N ARG A 38 13.60 -21.30 3.25
CA ARG A 38 14.81 -21.50 4.07
C ARG A 38 14.54 -22.19 5.41
N LEU A 39 13.33 -22.02 5.95
CA LEU A 39 12.87 -22.68 7.17
C LEU A 39 12.32 -24.08 6.89
N GLY A 40 12.21 -24.49 5.63
CA GLY A 40 11.55 -25.74 5.23
C GLY A 40 10.04 -25.72 5.49
N LEU A 41 9.45 -24.52 5.59
CA LEU A 41 8.03 -24.31 5.89
C LEU A 41 7.31 -23.69 4.69
N GLY A 42 5.99 -23.83 4.67
CA GLY A 42 5.12 -23.10 3.75
C GLY A 42 4.62 -21.77 4.35
N LEU A 43 4.19 -20.86 3.48
CA LEU A 43 3.32 -19.76 3.91
C LEU A 43 1.94 -20.32 4.26
N SER A 44 1.42 -19.93 5.42
CA SER A 44 0.07 -20.27 5.84
C SER A 44 -0.99 -19.53 5.00
N VAL A 45 -2.23 -20.01 5.02
CA VAL A 45 -3.37 -19.35 4.35
C VAL A 45 -3.53 -17.90 4.82
N SER A 46 -3.37 -17.63 6.12
CA SER A 46 -3.40 -16.28 6.69
C SER A 46 -2.23 -15.42 6.21
N GLY A 47 -1.02 -15.99 6.12
CA GLY A 47 0.16 -15.29 5.61
C GLY A 47 -0.05 -14.82 4.17
N TRP A 48 -0.57 -15.69 3.31
CA TRP A 48 -0.96 -15.34 1.94
C TRP A 48 -2.02 -14.23 1.92
N ALA A 49 -3.06 -14.34 2.74
CA ALA A 49 -4.13 -13.35 2.79
C ALA A 49 -3.59 -11.95 3.16
N TRP A 50 -2.74 -11.84 4.19
CA TRP A 50 -2.17 -10.56 4.61
C TRP A 50 -1.21 -9.95 3.59
N LEU A 51 -0.38 -10.78 2.95
CA LEU A 51 0.57 -10.31 1.93
C LEU A 51 -0.17 -9.83 0.66
N ILE A 52 -1.18 -10.57 0.20
CA ILE A 52 -2.02 -10.16 -0.93
C ILE A 52 -2.82 -8.90 -0.58
N ALA A 53 -3.38 -8.82 0.63
CA ALA A 53 -4.08 -7.63 1.10
C ALA A 53 -3.16 -6.40 1.14
N GLY A 54 -1.90 -6.57 1.58
CA GLY A 54 -0.89 -5.52 1.58
C GLY A 54 -0.57 -4.97 0.18
N ILE A 55 -0.59 -5.83 -0.85
CA ILE A 55 -0.40 -5.42 -2.25
C ILE A 55 -1.66 -4.74 -2.80
N ALA A 56 -2.84 -5.28 -2.51
CA ALA A 56 -4.10 -4.77 -3.03
C ALA A 56 -4.49 -3.41 -2.42
N LEU A 57 -4.20 -3.20 -1.13
CA LEU A 57 -4.59 -2.01 -0.39
C LEU A 57 -4.16 -0.68 -1.05
N PRO A 58 -2.87 -0.42 -1.38
CA PRO A 58 -2.48 0.83 -2.02
C PRO A 58 -3.19 1.07 -3.35
N ILE A 59 -3.43 0.01 -4.13
CA ILE A 59 -4.09 0.10 -5.43
C ILE A 59 -5.57 0.48 -5.26
N LEU A 60 -6.27 -0.18 -4.32
CA LEU A 60 -7.68 0.08 -4.04
C LEU A 60 -7.90 1.47 -3.45
N ILE A 61 -7.04 1.90 -2.52
CA ILE A 61 -7.14 3.23 -1.91
C ILE A 61 -6.84 4.33 -2.94
N LEU A 62 -5.83 4.16 -3.80
CA LEU A 62 -5.58 5.09 -4.91
C LEU A 62 -6.79 5.21 -5.83
N ALA A 63 -7.37 4.08 -6.25
CA ALA A 63 -8.55 4.07 -7.09
C ALA A 63 -9.74 4.78 -6.42
N CYS A 64 -9.96 4.53 -5.12
CA CYS A 64 -11.01 5.18 -4.34
C CYS A 64 -10.77 6.70 -4.22
N ALA A 65 -9.54 7.12 -3.94
CA ALA A 65 -9.17 8.54 -3.85
C ALA A 65 -9.39 9.27 -5.18
N LEU A 66 -9.02 8.66 -6.32
CA LEU A 66 -9.25 9.22 -7.65
C LEU A 66 -10.73 9.26 -8.02
N TRP A 67 -11.48 8.20 -7.69
CA TRP A 67 -12.91 8.10 -7.97
C TRP A 67 -13.72 9.16 -7.20
N THR A 68 -13.47 9.30 -5.91
CA THR A 68 -14.16 10.25 -5.03
C THR A 68 -13.83 11.70 -5.40
N ALA A 69 -12.59 11.97 -5.81
CA ALA A 69 -12.14 13.31 -6.13
C ALA A 69 -12.37 13.74 -7.60
N ARG A 70 -12.95 12.88 -8.44
CA ARG A 70 -13.10 13.10 -9.90
C ARG A 70 -13.85 14.38 -10.28
N ARG A 71 -14.78 14.88 -9.46
CA ARG A 71 -15.53 16.14 -9.70
C ARG A 71 -15.07 17.31 -8.84
N ARG A 72 -13.96 17.18 -8.12
CA ARG A 72 -13.45 18.18 -7.18
C ARG A 72 -12.32 19.01 -7.79
N ALA A 73 -12.06 20.18 -7.20
CA ALA A 73 -10.95 21.06 -7.58
C ALA A 73 -9.57 20.38 -7.36
N ALA A 74 -8.54 20.84 -8.06
CA ALA A 74 -7.21 20.23 -8.05
C ALA A 74 -6.61 20.04 -6.64
N TRP A 75 -6.70 21.05 -5.78
CA TRP A 75 -6.20 20.96 -4.40
C TRP A 75 -7.00 20.00 -3.53
N ALA A 76 -8.31 19.91 -3.73
CA ALA A 76 -9.12 18.91 -3.03
C ALA A 76 -8.70 17.49 -3.43
N ARG A 77 -8.41 17.24 -4.71
CA ARG A 77 -7.88 15.95 -5.18
C ARG A 77 -6.57 15.56 -4.48
N ILE A 78 -5.66 16.53 -4.30
CA ILE A 78 -4.40 16.32 -3.60
C ILE A 78 -4.64 15.90 -2.15
N LEU A 79 -5.58 16.55 -1.45
CA LEU A 79 -5.92 16.17 -0.06
C LEU A 79 -6.45 14.73 0.01
N PHE A 80 -7.32 14.30 -0.92
CA PHE A 80 -7.78 12.92 -0.97
C PHE A 80 -6.64 11.93 -1.22
N LEU A 81 -5.71 12.25 -2.13
CA LEU A 81 -4.53 11.42 -2.36
C LEU A 81 -3.65 11.32 -1.11
N ALA A 82 -3.39 12.45 -0.44
CA ALA A 82 -2.57 12.50 0.77
C ALA A 82 -3.21 11.72 1.92
N VAL A 83 -4.53 11.85 2.12
CA VAL A 83 -5.27 11.07 3.12
C VAL A 83 -5.16 9.58 2.82
N GLY A 84 -5.36 9.17 1.57
CA GLY A 84 -5.25 7.75 1.23
C GLY A 84 -3.82 7.20 1.39
N VAL A 85 -2.77 7.98 1.10
CA VAL A 85 -1.38 7.58 1.41
C VAL A 85 -1.22 7.38 2.92
N ALA A 86 -1.71 8.31 3.73
CA ALA A 86 -1.65 8.19 5.18
C ALA A 86 -2.38 6.95 5.69
N VAL A 87 -3.57 6.65 5.15
CA VAL A 87 -4.32 5.43 5.49
C VAL A 87 -3.53 4.18 5.13
N VAL A 88 -2.96 4.11 3.92
CA VAL A 88 -2.12 2.97 3.49
C VAL A 88 -0.93 2.79 4.43
N SER A 89 -0.23 3.88 4.78
CA SER A 89 0.92 3.84 5.68
C SER A 89 0.55 3.35 7.09
N VAL A 90 -0.56 3.86 7.65
CA VAL A 90 -1.03 3.45 8.98
C VAL A 90 -1.38 1.96 8.98
N VAL A 91 -2.10 1.48 7.97
CA VAL A 91 -2.46 0.06 7.88
C VAL A 91 -1.22 -0.82 7.70
N GLN A 92 -0.23 -0.40 6.91
CA GLN A 92 1.02 -1.17 6.79
C GLN A 92 1.80 -1.23 8.11
N ILE A 93 1.85 -0.13 8.87
CA ILE A 93 2.45 -0.11 10.20
C ILE A 93 1.69 -1.04 11.14
N ASP A 94 0.36 -0.98 11.14
CA ASP A 94 -0.47 -1.83 12.00
C ASP A 94 -0.28 -3.31 11.66
N VAL A 95 -0.27 -3.68 10.38
CA VAL A 95 0.05 -5.04 9.91
C VAL A 95 1.42 -5.51 10.40
N MET A 96 2.42 -4.63 10.44
CA MET A 96 3.77 -4.98 10.89
C MET A 96 3.86 -5.25 12.40
N TYR A 97 3.06 -4.57 13.22
CA TYR A 97 3.17 -4.65 14.69
C TYR A 97 2.05 -5.48 15.35
N ALA A 98 0.85 -5.46 14.80
CA ALA A 98 -0.31 -6.15 15.35
C ALA A 98 -0.38 -7.62 14.95
N ILE A 99 0.25 -8.01 13.84
CA ILE A 99 0.17 -9.37 13.31
C ILE A 99 1.38 -10.18 13.76
N PRO A 100 1.19 -11.23 14.59
CA PRO A 100 2.30 -12.04 15.04
C PRO A 100 2.94 -12.82 13.89
N THR A 101 4.26 -12.91 13.88
CA THR A 101 5.03 -13.58 12.82
C THR A 101 4.70 -15.06 12.65
N TYR A 102 4.31 -15.76 13.74
CA TYR A 102 3.89 -17.17 13.66
C TYR A 102 2.63 -17.38 12.78
N THR A 103 1.82 -16.33 12.56
CA THR A 103 0.62 -16.44 11.71
C THR A 103 0.95 -16.50 10.22
N TYR A 104 2.17 -16.16 9.82
CA TYR A 104 2.61 -16.19 8.41
C TYR A 104 3.10 -17.58 7.98
N PHE A 105 3.59 -18.39 8.92
CA PHE A 105 4.19 -19.69 8.62
C PHE A 105 3.25 -20.82 9.05
N GLY A 106 3.06 -21.78 8.16
CA GLY A 106 2.29 -22.99 8.42
C GLY A 106 3.13 -24.22 8.10
N SER A 107 2.96 -25.29 8.90
CA SER A 107 3.52 -26.61 8.63
C SER A 107 2.80 -27.31 7.49
#